data_AF-A0A7C5CSK7-F1
#
_entry.id   AF-A0A7C5CSK7-F1
#
_cell.length_a   1.000
_cell.length_b   1.000
_cell.length_c   1.000
_cell.angle_alpha   90.00
_cell.angle_beta   90.00
_cell.angle_gamma   90.00
#
_symmetry.space_group_name_H-M   'P 1'
#
loop_
_entity.id
_entity.type
_entity.pdbx_description
1 polymer ?
#
loop_
_entity_poly.entity_id
_entity_poly.type
_entity_poly.pdbx_seq_one_letter_code
_entity_poly.pdbx_strand_id
1 'polypeptide(L)' 'RVEKEKTTLYDHAINGFFGKDDTMMPARGGNDQLSDDEVKAAVDYMVALARYYIKQQN' A
#
# COMPACT_ATOMS: atom_id res chain seq x y z
N ARG A 1 16.50 -3.07 3.47
CA ARG A 1 15.59 -2.07 4.08
C ARG A 1 14.34 -1.85 3.21
N VAL A 2 14.48 -1.67 1.88
CA VAL A 2 13.35 -1.44 0.97
C VAL A 2 12.38 -2.64 0.83
N GLU A 3 12.88 -3.87 0.84
CA GLU A 3 11.99 -5.05 0.76
C GLU A 3 11.11 -5.22 2.00
N LYS A 4 11.67 -5.01 3.20
CA LYS A 4 10.90 -5.08 4.46
C LYS A 4 9.76 -4.05 4.51
N GLU A 5 9.98 -2.86 3.96
CA GLU A 5 8.94 -1.83 3.86
C GLU A 5 7.82 -2.24 2.90
N LYS A 6 8.16 -2.84 1.76
CA LYS A 6 7.17 -3.31 0.79
C LYS A 6 6.29 -4.42 1.36
N THR A 7 6.87 -5.39 2.06
CA THR A 7 6.10 -6.48 2.68
C THR A 7 5.08 -5.95 3.68
N THR A 8 5.46 -4.99 4.52
CA THR A 8 4.52 -4.38 5.47
C THR A 8 3.41 -3.60 4.77
N LEU A 9 3.71 -2.88 3.68
CA LEU A 9 2.70 -2.19 2.89
C LEU A 9 1.69 -3.17 2.26
N TYR A 10 2.17 -4.31 1.75
CA TYR A 10 1.28 -5.34 1.22
C TYR A 10 0.40 -5.97 2.32
N ASP A 11 0.99 -6.32 3.45
CA ASP A 11 0.26 -6.94 4.56
C ASP A 11 -0.85 -6.01 5.07
N HIS A 12 -0.56 -4.72 5.22
CA HIS A 12 -1.56 -3.72 5.62
C HIS A 12 -2.65 -3.51 4.57
N ALA A 13 -2.29 -3.50 3.28
CA ALA A 13 -3.28 -3.31 2.21
C ALA A 13 -4.20 -4.53 2.03
N ILE A 14 -3.68 -5.74 2.20
CA ILE A 14 -4.44 -6.99 2.05
C ILE A 14 -5.34 -7.22 3.28
N ASN A 15 -4.79 -7.10 4.48
CA ASN A 15 -5.50 -7.44 5.72
C ASN A 15 -6.27 -6.27 6.34
N GLY A 16 -6.03 -5.05 5.84
CA GLY A 16 -6.48 -3.83 6.50
C GLY A 16 -5.52 -3.41 7.62
N PHE A 17 -5.59 -2.14 7.97
CA PHE A 17 -4.66 -1.54 8.94
C PHE A 17 -5.35 -0.42 9.71
N PHE A 18 -5.19 -0.44 11.04
CA PHE A 18 -5.53 0.69 11.89
C PHE A 18 -4.28 1.55 12.06
N GLY A 19 -4.32 2.73 11.45
CA GLY A 19 -3.25 3.71 11.55
C GLY A 19 -3.23 4.43 12.89
N LYS A 20 -2.19 5.26 13.03
CA LYS A 20 -2.15 6.26 14.09
C LYS A 20 -3.32 7.22 13.89
N ASP A 21 -3.96 7.64 14.98
CA ASP A 21 -5.13 8.52 14.98
C ASP A 21 -6.45 7.86 14.53
N ASP A 22 -6.59 6.56 14.81
CA ASP A 22 -7.79 5.75 14.51
C ASP A 22 -8.22 5.76 13.03
N THR A 23 -7.31 6.10 12.12
CA THR A 23 -7.56 6.04 10.68
C THR A 23 -7.59 4.57 10.23
N MET A 24 -8.77 4.09 9.86
CA MET A 24 -8.94 2.73 9.38
C MET A 24 -8.71 2.66 7.86
N MET A 25 -7.77 1.82 7.43
CA MET A 25 -7.75 1.27 6.06
C MET A 25 -8.47 -0.08 6.06
N PRO A 26 -9.60 -0.22 5.35
CA PRO A 26 -10.23 -1.51 5.15
C PRO A 26 -9.34 -2.46 4.34
N ALA A 27 -9.47 -3.75 4.60
CA ALA A 27 -8.85 -4.81 3.80
C ALA A 27 -9.17 -4.63 2.32
N ARG A 28 -8.17 -4.81 1.45
CA ARG A 28 -8.29 -4.66 -0.02
C ARG A 28 -8.94 -3.34 -0.45
N GLY A 29 -8.78 -2.27 0.35
CA GLY A 29 -9.41 -0.97 0.08
C GLY A 29 -10.94 -0.98 0.16
N GLY A 30 -11.53 -1.99 0.80
CA GLY A 30 -12.98 -2.17 0.92
C GLY A 30 -13.61 -2.94 -0.24
N ASN A 31 -12.80 -3.53 -1.13
CA ASN A 31 -13.29 -4.38 -2.20
C ASN A 31 -12.79 -5.82 -2.07
N ASP A 32 -13.65 -6.68 -1.52
CA ASP A 32 -13.37 -8.10 -1.29
C ASP A 32 -13.25 -8.93 -2.58
N GLN A 33 -13.60 -8.37 -3.73
CA GLN A 33 -13.47 -9.06 -5.02
C GLN A 33 -12.04 -9.01 -5.58
N LEU A 34 -11.20 -8.11 -5.08
CA LEU A 34 -9.81 -8.01 -5.52
C LEU A 34 -9.00 -9.19 -5.00
N SER A 35 -8.14 -9.75 -5.85
CA SER A 35 -7.12 -10.72 -5.44
C SER A 35 -5.93 -10.03 -4.76
N ASP A 36 -5.12 -10.80 -4.02
CA ASP A 36 -3.92 -10.27 -3.34
C ASP A 36 -2.94 -9.67 -4.34
N ASP A 37 -2.85 -10.25 -5.53
CA ASP A 37 -1.92 -9.80 -6.56
C ASP A 37 -2.37 -8.49 -7.20
N GLU A 38 -3.68 -8.28 -7.38
CA GLU A 38 -4.23 -6.98 -7.79
C GLU A 38 -3.97 -5.89 -6.74
N VAL A 39 -4.12 -6.22 -5.45
CA VAL A 39 -3.83 -5.28 -4.35
C VAL A 39 -2.33 -4.94 -4.33
N LYS A 40 -1.43 -5.93 -4.44
CA LYS A 40 0.02 -5.70 -4.50
C LYS A 40 0.41 -4.85 -5.70
N ALA A 41 -0.16 -5.10 -6.88
CA ALA A 41 0.10 -4.32 -8.09
C ALA A 41 -0.31 -2.85 -7.91
N ALA A 42 -1.46 -2.59 -7.28
CA ALA A 42 -1.89 -1.24 -6.94
C ALA A 42 -0.92 -0.54 -5.98
N VAL A 43 -0.48 -1.23 -4.92
CA VAL A 43 0.52 -0.71 -3.97
C VAL A 43 1.84 -0.39 -4.68
N ASP A 44 2.32 -1.27 -5.55
CA ASP A 44 3.55 -1.02 -6.31
C ASP A 44 3.44 0.20 -7.22
N TYR A 45 2.30 0.38 -7.89
CA TYR A 45 2.03 1.57 -8.70
C TYR A 45 2.08 2.85 -7.84
N MET A 46 1.40 2.86 -6.70
CA MET A 46 1.37 4.02 -5.80
C MET A 46 2.77 4.36 -5.25
N VAL A 47 3.55 3.36 -4.85
CA VAL A 47 4.93 3.54 -4.37
C VAL A 47 5.84 4.06 -5.48
N ALA A 48 5.70 3.53 -6.71
CA ALA A 48 6.45 4.00 -7.86
C ALA A 48 6.12 5.47 -8.18
N LEU A 49 4.83 5.82 -8.17
CA LEU A 49 4.35 7.17 -8.41
C LEU A 49 4.87 8.16 -7.35
N ALA A 50 4.76 7.80 -6.06
CA ALA A 50 5.29 8.61 -4.97
C ALA A 50 6.80 8.85 -5.11
N ARG A 51 7.57 7.80 -5.41
CA ARG A 51 9.02 7.91 -5.63
C ARG A 51 9.36 8.79 -6.82
N TYR A 52 8.59 8.70 -7.90
CA TYR A 52 8.77 9.54 -9.08
C TYR A 52 8.63 11.03 -8.71
N TYR A 53 7.56 11.40 -8.00
CA TYR A 53 7.36 12.80 -7.60
C TYR A 53 8.35 13.29 -6.55
N ILE A 54 8.74 12.47 -5.58
CA ILE A 54 9.76 12.84 -4.57
C ILE A 54 11.12 13.13 -5.25
N LYS A 55 11.46 12.39 -6.31
CA LYS A 55 12.69 12.63 -7.07
C LYS A 55 12.68 13.89 -7.93
N GLN A 56 11.50 14.39 -8.31
CA GLN A 56 11.36 15.60 -9.13
C GLN A 56 11.37 16.90 -8.29
N GLN A 57 11.24 16.78 -6.96
CA GLN A 57 11.25 17.93 -6.03
C GLN A 57 12.62 18.18 -5.37
N ASN A 58 13.63 17.38 -5.73
CA ASN A 58 15.03 17.50 -5.28
C ASN A 58 15.96 17.61 -6.49
#